data_AF-A0AAJ7X4I4-F1
#
_entry.id   AF-A0AAJ7X4I4-F1
#
_cell.length_a   1.000
_cell.length_b   1.000
_cell.length_c   1.000
_cell.angle_alpha   90.00
_cell.angle_beta   90.00
_cell.angle_gamma   90.00
#
_symmetry.space_group_name_H-M   'P 1'
#
loop_
_entity.id
_entity.type
_entity.pdbx_description
1 polymer ?
#
loop_
_entity_poly.entity_id
_entity_poly.type
_entity_poly.pdbx_seq_one_letter_code
_entity_poly.pdbx_strand_id
1 'polypeptide(L)'
;MLSRLRGSSASRRETQPQQEDEAERLPAARALARLYRQHVLPIERRYGFHVAYRAAELRDAEFDSPPTVLLLGAPAAGKTSLLRYLLGGPSSQQQQFLQQLQQGVLQPGSATTSVTIVQHGEAPGSVTPGHALVLEANSAFAGLAAFGSAAMSRVVRVQLPCPILESVTFVDTPGIPNDEIAAGQHGT
;
A
#
# COMPACT_ATOMS: atom_id res chain seq x y z
N MET A 1 -61.43 -35.50 -3.75
CA MET A 1 -60.85 -35.26 -2.41
C MET A 1 -59.38 -35.70 -2.47
N LEU A 2 -58.44 -34.86 -2.91
CA LEU A 2 -57.69 -33.88 -2.09
C LEU A 2 -57.12 -34.48 -0.79
N SER A 3 -55.84 -34.86 -0.79
CA SER A 3 -54.84 -34.22 0.08
C SER A 3 -53.42 -34.69 -0.26
N ARG A 4 -52.56 -33.71 -0.55
CA ARG A 4 -51.13 -33.83 -0.85
C ARG A 4 -50.35 -34.03 0.46
N LEU A 5 -49.46 -35.01 0.52
CA LEU A 5 -48.39 -35.05 1.53
C LEU A 5 -47.19 -34.30 0.95
N ARG A 6 -47.04 -33.02 1.35
CA ARG A 6 -45.88 -32.19 1.06
C ARG A 6 -44.70 -32.64 1.93
N GLY A 7 -43.53 -32.71 1.29
CA GLY A 7 -42.26 -33.01 1.93
C GLY A 7 -41.84 -31.99 2.98
N SER A 8 -41.09 -32.49 3.96
CA SER A 8 -40.29 -31.70 4.88
C SER A 8 -38.84 -31.74 4.39
N SER A 9 -38.52 -30.92 3.40
CA SER A 9 -37.14 -30.53 3.10
C SER A 9 -36.83 -29.30 3.96
N ALA A 10 -35.97 -29.48 4.95
CA ALA A 10 -35.43 -28.41 5.77
C ALA A 10 -34.77 -27.38 4.85
N SER A 11 -35.38 -26.18 4.80
CA SER A 11 -34.83 -25.02 4.11
C SER A 11 -33.56 -24.60 4.85
N ARG A 12 -32.41 -25.05 4.33
CA ARG A 12 -31.09 -24.53 4.67
C ARG A 12 -31.07 -23.09 4.17
N ARG A 13 -31.34 -22.14 5.07
CA ARG A 13 -31.12 -20.72 4.78
C ARG A 13 -29.64 -20.56 4.49
N GLU A 14 -29.31 -20.38 3.22
CA GLU A 14 -28.03 -19.85 2.79
C GLU A 14 -27.95 -18.43 3.35
N THR A 15 -27.23 -18.27 4.45
CA THR A 15 -26.75 -16.97 4.90
C THR A 15 -25.80 -16.46 3.83
N GLN A 16 -26.31 -15.55 2.99
CA GLN A 16 -25.48 -14.65 2.21
C GLN A 16 -24.50 -13.97 3.19
N PRO A 17 -23.18 -13.99 2.94
CA PRO A 17 -22.25 -13.27 3.79
C PRO A 17 -22.61 -11.79 3.73
N GLN A 18 -22.93 -11.26 4.90
CA GLN A 18 -23.35 -9.88 5.13
C GLN A 18 -22.22 -8.92 4.73
N GLN A 19 -22.60 -7.84 4.05
CA GLN A 19 -21.78 -6.65 3.77
C GLN A 19 -21.47 -5.85 5.06
N GLU A 20 -21.23 -6.51 6.19
CA GLU A 20 -21.18 -5.87 7.51
C GLU A 20 -19.77 -5.46 7.98
N ASP A 21 -18.71 -5.73 7.20
CA ASP A 21 -17.33 -5.63 7.72
C ASP A 21 -16.55 -4.34 7.36
N GLU A 22 -17.07 -3.47 6.48
CA GLU A 22 -16.37 -2.20 6.15
C GLU A 22 -16.65 -1.07 7.16
N ALA A 23 -17.84 -1.03 7.75
CA ALA A 23 -18.24 0.06 8.64
C ALA A 23 -17.56 0.00 10.02
N GLU A 24 -17.09 -1.17 10.44
CA GLU A 24 -16.57 -1.42 11.80
C GLU A 24 -15.09 -1.03 11.98
N ARG A 25 -14.33 -0.82 10.90
CA ARG A 25 -12.97 -0.25 10.97
C ARG A 25 -12.97 1.25 11.34
N LEU A 26 -14.04 1.97 11.00
CA LEU A 26 -14.09 3.44 11.07
C LEU A 26 -14.36 4.08 12.45
N PRO A 27 -14.79 3.41 13.54
CA PRO A 27 -14.93 4.07 14.84
C PRO A 27 -13.57 4.41 15.48
N ALA A 28 -12.60 3.49 15.43
CA ALA A 28 -11.31 3.66 16.09
C ALA A 28 -10.42 4.66 15.33
N ALA A 29 -10.28 4.49 14.01
CA ALA A 29 -9.48 5.40 13.17
C ALA A 29 -10.00 6.86 13.25
N ARG A 30 -11.32 7.05 13.15
CA ARG A 30 -11.94 8.39 13.28
C ARG A 30 -11.78 8.97 14.69
N ALA A 31 -11.84 8.14 15.73
CA ALA A 31 -11.58 8.60 17.09
C ALA A 31 -10.12 9.07 17.27
N LEU A 32 -9.16 8.34 16.71
CA LEU A 32 -7.75 8.73 16.69
C LEU A 32 -7.54 10.04 15.90
N ALA A 33 -8.13 10.15 14.71
CA ALA A 33 -8.07 11.36 13.90
C ALA A 33 -8.62 12.58 14.65
N ARG A 34 -9.72 12.41 15.39
CA ARG A 34 -10.30 13.46 16.23
C ARG A 34 -9.36 13.85 17.38
N LEU A 35 -8.79 12.88 18.10
CA LEU A 35 -7.86 13.13 19.20
C LEU A 35 -6.59 13.83 18.71
N TYR A 36 -6.04 13.41 17.57
CA TYR A 36 -4.89 14.07 16.93
C TYR A 36 -5.18 15.55 16.70
N ARG A 37 -6.32 15.88 16.08
CA ARG A 37 -6.71 17.27 15.77
C ARG A 37 -6.95 18.12 17.00
N GLN A 38 -7.56 17.54 18.02
CA GLN A 38 -7.95 18.28 19.22
C GLN A 38 -6.78 18.52 20.17
N HIS A 39 -5.82 17.58 20.24
CA HIS A 39 -4.82 17.58 21.31
C HIS A 39 -3.38 17.59 20.80
N VAL A 40 -3.05 16.93 19.70
CA VAL A 40 -1.67 16.78 19.21
C VAL A 40 -1.30 17.91 18.24
N LEU A 41 -2.10 18.09 17.19
CA LEU A 41 -1.85 19.09 16.15
C LEU A 41 -1.65 20.52 16.68
N PRO A 42 -2.40 21.01 17.69
CA PRO A 42 -2.16 22.34 18.26
C PRO A 42 -0.76 22.47 18.89
N ILE A 43 -0.25 21.40 19.49
CA ILE A 43 1.09 21.37 20.10
C ILE A 43 2.16 21.32 19.00
N GLU A 44 1.99 20.48 17.98
CA GLU A 44 2.89 20.40 16.82
C GLU A 44 3.06 21.78 16.16
N ARG A 45 1.95 22.49 15.92
CA ARG A 45 1.96 23.84 15.37
C ARG A 45 2.60 24.87 16.29
N ARG A 46 2.28 24.85 17.59
CA ARG A 46 2.81 25.82 18.57
C ARG A 46 4.34 25.78 18.65
N TYR A 47 4.93 24.60 18.52
CA TYR A 47 6.38 24.42 18.63
C TYR A 47 7.09 24.26 17.27
N GLY A 48 6.37 24.47 16.16
CA GLY A 48 6.94 24.39 14.82
C GLY A 48 7.49 23.00 14.46
N PHE A 49 6.89 21.93 14.99
CA PHE A 49 7.33 20.54 14.82
C PHE A 49 7.53 20.17 13.34
N HIS A 50 6.55 20.52 12.50
CA HIS A 50 6.58 20.23 11.05
C HIS A 50 7.77 20.87 10.34
N VAL A 51 8.18 22.07 10.76
CA VAL A 51 9.34 22.77 10.22
C VAL A 51 10.64 22.16 10.76
N ALA A 52 10.69 21.92 12.07
CA ALA A 52 11.88 21.41 12.75
C ALA A 52 12.27 20.00 12.28
N TYR A 53 11.28 19.12 12.07
CA TYR A 53 11.50 17.71 11.74
C TYR A 53 11.15 17.33 10.29
N ARG A 54 10.77 18.32 9.45
CA ARG A 54 10.29 18.08 8.07
C ARG A 54 9.18 17.03 8.01
N ALA A 55 8.28 17.06 8.99
CA ALA A 55 7.13 16.17 9.08
C ALA A 55 5.87 16.88 8.58
N ALA A 56 5.02 16.20 7.82
CA ALA A 56 3.71 16.73 7.44
C ALA A 56 2.70 16.59 8.58
N GLU A 57 1.66 17.42 8.55
CA GLU A 57 0.46 17.21 9.38
C GLU A 57 -0.28 15.96 8.90
N LEU A 58 -0.75 15.14 9.84
CA LEU A 58 -1.50 13.92 9.49
C LEU A 58 -2.85 14.28 8.86
N ARG A 59 -3.15 13.67 7.71
CA ARG A 59 -4.42 13.82 6.97
C ARG A 59 -5.38 12.68 7.28
N ASP A 60 -6.67 12.85 6.99
CA ASP A 60 -7.67 11.76 7.13
C ASP A 60 -7.25 10.50 6.38
N ALA A 61 -6.67 10.66 5.19
CA ALA A 61 -6.18 9.55 4.38
C ALA A 61 -5.18 8.65 5.12
N GLU A 62 -4.38 9.19 6.04
CA GLU A 62 -3.42 8.40 6.83
C GLU A 62 -4.10 7.56 7.91
N PHE A 63 -5.26 8.00 8.41
CA PHE A 63 -6.07 7.23 9.37
C PHE A 63 -6.96 6.20 8.67
N ASP A 64 -7.48 6.54 7.49
CA ASP A 64 -8.42 5.70 6.75
C ASP A 64 -7.72 4.68 5.82
N SER A 65 -6.42 4.86 5.56
CA SER A 65 -5.67 3.96 4.67
C SER A 65 -5.49 2.55 5.25
N PRO A 66 -5.47 1.51 4.39
CA PRO A 66 -5.08 0.17 4.80
C PRO A 66 -3.66 0.15 5.41
N PRO A 67 -3.38 -0.74 6.38
CA PRO A 67 -2.05 -0.90 6.93
C PRO A 67 -1.00 -1.15 5.84
N THR A 68 0.20 -0.59 6.03
CA THR A 68 1.30 -0.71 5.07
C THR A 68 2.33 -1.75 5.51
N VAL A 69 2.67 -2.68 4.61
CA VAL A 69 3.76 -3.66 4.78
C VAL A 69 4.96 -3.22 3.94
N LEU A 70 6.06 -2.90 4.63
CA LEU A 70 7.32 -2.48 4.01
C LEU A 70 8.27 -3.66 3.83
N LEU A 71 8.73 -3.91 2.60
CA LEU A 71 9.67 -4.98 2.28
C LEU A 71 11.10 -4.43 2.30
N LEU A 72 11.90 -4.81 3.29
CA LEU A 72 13.31 -4.43 3.44
C LEU A 72 14.24 -5.62 3.27
N GLY A 73 15.43 -5.37 2.73
CA GLY A 73 16.47 -6.40 2.59
C GLY A 73 17.50 -6.05 1.53
N ALA A 74 18.58 -6.84 1.50
CA ALA A 74 19.69 -6.68 0.56
C ALA A 74 19.24 -6.73 -0.92
N PRO A 75 20.06 -6.24 -1.87
CA PRO A 75 19.86 -6.49 -3.29
C PRO A 75 19.65 -7.98 -3.57
N ALA A 76 18.71 -8.30 -4.46
CA ALA A 76 18.36 -9.67 -4.84
C ALA A 76 17.85 -10.61 -3.72
N ALA A 77 17.53 -10.10 -2.52
CA ALA A 77 16.94 -10.91 -1.43
C ALA A 77 15.52 -11.45 -1.70
N GLY A 78 14.98 -11.25 -2.90
CA GLY A 78 13.68 -11.78 -3.31
C GLY A 78 12.46 -10.95 -2.92
N LYS A 79 12.62 -9.68 -2.51
CA LYS A 79 11.51 -8.79 -2.11
C LYS A 79 10.41 -8.69 -3.16
N THR A 80 10.77 -8.31 -4.38
CA THR A 80 9.83 -8.18 -5.50
C THR A 80 9.23 -9.53 -5.91
N SER A 81 10.00 -10.61 -5.80
CA SER A 81 9.51 -11.98 -6.05
C SER A 81 8.49 -12.42 -5.01
N LEU A 82 8.70 -12.10 -3.73
CA LEU A 82 7.75 -12.35 -2.64
C LEU A 82 6.47 -11.56 -2.88
N LEU A 83 6.58 -10.28 -3.25
CA LEU A 83 5.42 -9.46 -3.58
C LEU A 83 4.62 -10.09 -4.72
N ARG A 84 5.27 -10.47 -5.82
CA ARG A 84 4.61 -11.18 -6.92
C ARG A 84 3.95 -12.49 -6.48
N TYR A 85 4.58 -13.24 -5.58
CA TYR A 85 4.03 -14.49 -5.06
C TYR A 85 2.74 -14.23 -4.25
N LEU A 86 2.75 -13.23 -3.37
CA LEU A 86 1.59 -12.86 -2.54
C LEU A 86 0.43 -12.29 -3.37
N LEU A 87 0.76 -11.50 -4.41
CA LEU A 87 -0.23 -10.87 -5.28
C LEU A 87 -0.65 -11.74 -6.46
N GLY A 88 -0.14 -12.97 -6.58
CA GLY A 88 -0.40 -13.87 -7.68
C GLY A 88 -1.90 -14.07 -7.88
N GLY A 89 -2.41 -13.71 -9.06
CA GLY A 89 -3.83 -13.79 -9.40
C GLY A 89 -4.10 -14.74 -10.57
N PRO A 90 -5.37 -15.15 -10.76
CA PRO A 90 -5.74 -16.08 -11.82
C PRO A 90 -5.71 -15.46 -13.22
N SER A 91 -5.73 -14.12 -13.35
CA SER A 91 -5.79 -13.47 -14.65
C SER A 91 -4.41 -13.32 -15.31
N SER A 92 -4.35 -13.59 -16.61
CA SER A 92 -3.12 -13.44 -17.42
C SER A 92 -2.61 -12.00 -17.42
N GLN A 93 -3.52 -11.01 -17.43
CA GLN A 93 -3.18 -9.60 -17.41
C GLN A 93 -2.48 -9.18 -16.10
N GLN A 94 -3.00 -9.62 -14.95
CA GLN A 94 -2.37 -9.35 -13.66
C GLN A 94 -0.99 -9.99 -13.56
N GLN A 95 -0.83 -11.23 -14.05
CA GLN A 95 0.47 -11.91 -14.06
C GLN A 95 1.49 -11.18 -14.95
N GLN A 96 1.07 -10.75 -16.15
CA GLN A 96 1.93 -9.98 -17.06
C GLN A 96 2.35 -8.65 -16.42
N PHE A 97 1.44 -7.98 -15.74
CA PHE A 97 1.73 -6.71 -15.08
C PHE A 97 2.67 -6.88 -13.88
N LEU A 98 2.46 -7.90 -13.04
CA LEU A 98 3.38 -8.25 -11.95
C LEU A 98 4.76 -8.66 -12.47
N GLN A 99 4.84 -9.27 -13.67
CA GLN A 99 6.10 -9.56 -14.33
C GLN A 99 6.82 -8.27 -14.76
N GLN A 100 6.11 -7.28 -15.31
CA GLN A 100 6.68 -5.96 -15.63
C GLN A 100 7.21 -5.25 -14.39
N LEU A 101 6.47 -5.32 -13.27
CA LEU A 101 6.90 -4.80 -11.98
C LEU A 101 8.22 -5.45 -11.53
N GLN A 102 8.32 -6.78 -11.63
CA GLN A 102 9.54 -7.52 -11.28
C GLN A 102 10.73 -7.20 -12.20
N GLN A 103 10.47 -6.95 -13.48
CA GLN A 103 11.49 -6.58 -14.46
C GLN A 103 11.97 -5.13 -14.34
N GLY A 104 11.32 -4.33 -13.49
CA GLY A 104 11.68 -2.92 -13.32
C GLY A 104 11.10 -1.98 -14.36
N VAL A 105 10.17 -2.45 -15.21
CA VAL A 105 9.64 -1.70 -16.36
C VAL A 105 8.71 -0.57 -15.92
N LEU A 106 8.06 -0.72 -14.77
CA LEU A 106 7.08 0.25 -14.24
C LEU A 106 7.74 1.33 -13.38
N GLN A 107 8.99 1.10 -12.96
CA GLN A 107 9.72 1.96 -12.06
C GLN A 107 10.45 3.07 -12.84
N PRO A 108 10.49 4.31 -12.31
CA PRO A 108 11.29 5.36 -12.92
C PRO A 108 12.79 5.03 -12.83
N GLY A 109 13.43 4.89 -13.98
CA GLY A 109 14.85 4.49 -14.05
C GLY A 109 15.03 2.99 -13.85
N SER A 110 15.30 2.56 -12.61
CA SER A 110 15.57 1.14 -12.28
C SER A 110 14.80 0.70 -11.04
N ALA A 111 14.41 -0.58 -10.99
CA ALA A 111 13.88 -1.23 -9.79
C ALA A 111 14.87 -1.19 -8.61
N THR A 112 16.17 -1.14 -8.89
CA THR A 112 17.22 -1.12 -7.85
C THR A 112 17.32 0.22 -7.13
N THR A 113 16.65 1.26 -7.61
CA THR A 113 16.72 2.63 -7.06
C THR A 113 15.37 3.18 -6.67
N SER A 114 14.28 2.48 -6.99
CA SER A 114 12.93 2.98 -6.86
C SER A 114 12.16 2.34 -5.71
N VAL A 115 11.33 3.13 -5.05
CA VAL A 115 10.33 2.67 -4.08
C VAL A 115 9.01 2.47 -4.84
N THR A 116 8.46 1.27 -4.77
CA THR A 116 7.20 0.91 -5.43
C THR A 116 6.12 0.69 -4.37
N ILE A 117 5.12 1.56 -4.35
CA ILE A 117 3.93 1.44 -3.51
C ILE A 117 2.88 0.65 -4.30
N VAL A 118 2.43 -0.48 -3.78
CA VAL A 118 1.44 -1.34 -4.45
C VAL A 118 0.13 -1.35 -3.66
N GLN A 119 -0.93 -0.89 -4.30
CA GLN A 119 -2.24 -0.67 -3.69
C GLN A 119 -3.36 -1.30 -4.52
N HIS A 120 -4.54 -1.42 -3.92
CA HIS A 120 -5.73 -1.81 -4.65
C HIS A 120 -6.10 -0.75 -5.68
N GLY A 121 -6.66 -1.20 -6.80
CA GLY A 121 -7.35 -0.36 -7.76
C GLY A 121 -8.33 -1.18 -8.58
N GLU A 122 -9.44 -0.57 -8.97
CA GLU A 122 -10.52 -1.21 -9.73
C GLU A 122 -10.06 -1.69 -11.12
N ALA A 123 -9.14 -0.94 -11.73
CA ALA A 123 -8.62 -1.23 -13.06
C ALA A 123 -7.22 -1.87 -12.97
N PRO A 124 -6.91 -2.81 -13.87
CA PRO A 124 -5.59 -3.41 -13.92
C PRO A 124 -4.55 -2.36 -14.33
N GLY A 125 -3.55 -2.18 -13.48
CA GLY A 125 -2.25 -1.64 -13.86
C GLY A 125 -2.14 -0.13 -14.03
N SER A 126 -2.79 0.64 -13.17
CA SER A 126 -2.53 2.09 -13.09
C SER A 126 -1.16 2.35 -12.45
N VAL A 127 -0.37 3.25 -13.05
CA VAL A 127 0.94 3.68 -12.57
C VAL A 127 0.90 5.18 -12.34
N THR A 128 1.16 5.61 -11.10
CA THR A 128 1.17 7.03 -10.71
C THR A 128 2.57 7.43 -10.24
N PRO A 129 3.22 8.39 -10.90
CA PRO A 129 4.51 8.91 -10.45
C PRO A 129 4.44 9.56 -9.06
N GLY A 130 5.54 9.50 -8.29
CA GLY A 130 5.62 10.07 -6.95
C GLY A 130 5.21 11.54 -6.86
N HIS A 131 5.56 12.37 -7.84
CA HIS A 131 5.16 13.77 -7.89
C HIS A 131 3.63 13.96 -7.94
N ALA A 132 2.91 13.09 -8.66
CA ALA A 132 1.46 13.14 -8.70
C ALA A 132 0.85 12.55 -7.43
N LEU A 133 1.42 11.44 -6.94
CA LEU A 133 0.95 10.73 -5.74
C LEU A 133 0.85 11.64 -4.51
N VAL A 134 1.84 12.52 -4.29
CA VAL A 134 1.86 13.37 -3.10
C VAL A 134 0.90 14.56 -3.16
N LEU A 135 0.38 14.87 -4.36
CA LEU A 135 -0.57 15.97 -4.59
C LEU A 135 -2.03 15.50 -4.53
N GLU A 136 -2.28 14.20 -4.60
CA GLU A 136 -3.63 13.65 -4.53
C GLU A 136 -4.27 13.91 -3.16
N ALA A 137 -5.53 14.38 -3.18
CA ALA A 137 -6.25 14.76 -1.97
C ALA A 137 -6.40 13.62 -0.96
N ASN A 138 -6.59 12.39 -1.43
CA ASN A 138 -6.81 11.20 -0.60
C ASN A 138 -5.58 10.27 -0.51
N SER A 139 -4.38 10.82 -0.70
CA SER A 139 -3.14 10.05 -0.60
C SER A 139 -2.62 10.02 0.83
N ALA A 140 -2.45 8.81 1.38
CA ALA A 140 -1.75 8.59 2.64
C ALA A 140 -0.23 8.83 2.54
N PHE A 141 0.29 9.10 1.33
CA PHE A 141 1.72 9.30 1.08
C PHE A 141 2.09 10.76 0.86
N ALA A 142 1.18 11.71 1.11
CA ALA A 142 1.45 13.12 0.91
C ALA A 142 2.64 13.65 1.72
N GLY A 143 2.90 13.06 2.89
CA GLY A 143 4.07 13.39 3.71
C GLY A 143 5.41 13.15 3.00
N LEU A 144 5.45 12.29 1.98
CA LEU A 144 6.66 12.05 1.20
C LEU A 144 7.16 13.30 0.45
N ALA A 145 6.30 14.28 0.20
CA ALA A 145 6.69 15.55 -0.41
C ALA A 145 7.81 16.26 0.36
N ALA A 146 7.93 16.04 1.67
CA ALA A 146 8.96 16.65 2.51
C ALA A 146 10.40 16.20 2.16
N PHE A 147 10.56 15.05 1.49
CA PHE A 147 11.86 14.57 1.00
C PHE A 147 12.30 15.22 -0.33
N GLY A 148 11.43 16.02 -0.93
CA GLY A 148 11.74 16.82 -2.11
C GLY A 148 11.70 16.04 -3.44
N SER A 149 11.88 16.81 -4.53
CA SER A 149 11.68 16.31 -5.91
C SER A 149 12.57 15.13 -6.28
N ALA A 150 13.82 15.10 -5.79
CA ALA A 150 14.77 14.02 -6.08
C ALA A 150 14.37 12.68 -5.45
N ALA A 151 13.66 12.69 -4.31
CA ALA A 151 13.08 11.49 -3.75
C ALA A 151 11.86 11.06 -4.57
N MET A 152 11.00 12.02 -4.95
CA MET A 152 9.75 11.74 -5.68
C MET A 152 9.97 11.18 -7.07
N SER A 153 11.09 11.52 -7.72
CA SER A 153 11.48 10.92 -9.00
C SER A 153 11.80 9.42 -8.92
N ARG A 154 11.95 8.87 -7.71
CA ARG A 154 12.22 7.45 -7.44
C ARG A 154 11.04 6.73 -6.80
N VAL A 155 9.91 7.41 -6.60
CA VAL A 155 8.70 6.81 -6.03
C VAL A 155 7.70 6.57 -7.14
N VAL A 156 7.07 5.40 -7.13
CA VAL A 156 5.95 5.09 -8.01
C VAL A 156 4.87 4.37 -7.22
N ARG A 157 3.61 4.72 -7.46
CA ARG A 157 2.47 3.90 -7.04
C ARG A 157 1.98 3.05 -8.20
N VAL A 158 1.69 1.80 -7.90
CA VAL A 158 1.14 0.81 -8.80
C VAL A 158 -0.18 0.30 -8.20
N GLN A 159 -1.23 0.25 -9.01
CA GLN A 159 -2.54 -0.24 -8.58
C GLN A 159 -3.04 -1.40 -9.44
N LEU A 160 -3.65 -2.39 -8.79
CA LEU A 160 -4.24 -3.55 -9.46
C LEU A 160 -5.41 -4.13 -8.63
N PRO A 161 -6.38 -4.78 -9.30
CA PRO A 161 -7.50 -5.42 -8.61
C PRO A 161 -7.01 -6.73 -8.00
N CYS A 162 -6.68 -6.69 -6.71
CA CYS A 162 -6.24 -7.86 -5.95
C CYS A 162 -6.90 -7.85 -4.57
N PRO A 163 -7.57 -8.95 -4.15
CA PRO A 163 -8.29 -8.99 -2.88
C PRO A 163 -7.42 -8.69 -1.65
N ILE A 164 -6.16 -9.14 -1.62
CA ILE A 164 -5.25 -8.84 -0.50
C ILE A 164 -4.96 -7.34 -0.39
N LEU A 165 -4.97 -6.62 -1.52
CA LEU A 165 -4.67 -5.18 -1.54
C LEU A 165 -5.84 -4.32 -1.02
N GLU A 166 -7.05 -4.86 -0.94
CA GLU A 166 -8.19 -4.18 -0.29
C GLU A 166 -7.96 -4.01 1.22
N SER A 167 -7.11 -4.87 1.80
CA SER A 167 -6.80 -4.86 3.23
C SER A 167 -5.38 -4.42 3.58
N VAL A 168 -4.45 -4.40 2.61
CA VAL A 168 -3.03 -4.07 2.86
C VAL A 168 -2.43 -3.30 1.69
N THR A 169 -1.63 -2.28 2.00
CA THR A 169 -0.72 -1.66 1.03
C THR A 169 0.67 -2.28 1.16
N PHE A 170 1.32 -2.66 0.07
CA PHE A 170 2.72 -3.09 0.10
C PHE A 170 3.65 -1.99 -0.38
N VAL A 171 4.85 -1.93 0.17
CA VAL A 171 5.91 -1.04 -0.31
C VAL A 171 7.17 -1.87 -0.55
N ASP A 172 7.54 -2.04 -1.82
CA ASP A 172 8.79 -2.66 -2.23
C ASP A 172 9.89 -1.58 -2.31
N THR A 173 11.02 -1.81 -1.65
CA THR A 173 12.11 -0.84 -1.57
C THR A 173 13.33 -1.28 -2.38
N PRO A 174 14.23 -0.33 -2.73
CA PRO A 174 15.57 -0.64 -3.18
C PRO A 174 16.28 -1.62 -2.24
N GLY A 175 17.18 -2.43 -2.80
CA GLY A 175 18.06 -3.27 -1.99
C GLY A 175 19.06 -2.40 -1.21
N ILE A 176 19.16 -2.63 0.10
CA ILE A 176 20.15 -1.94 0.95
C ILE A 176 21.49 -2.65 0.78
N PRO A 177 22.51 -2.01 0.18
CA PRO A 177 23.82 -2.65 0.01
C PRO A 177 24.44 -2.95 1.38
N ASN A 178 25.15 -4.08 1.48
CA ASN A 178 25.99 -4.38 2.64
C ASN A 178 27.40 -3.84 2.35
N ASP A 179 27.77 -2.76 3.04
CA ASP A 179 29.07 -2.11 2.86
C ASP A 179 30.26 -3.02 3.24
N GLU A 180 30.06 -4.06 4.06
CA GLU A 180 31.10 -5.04 4.42
C GLU A 180 31.60 -5.88 3.23
N ILE A 181 30.76 -6.12 2.22
CA ILE A 181 31.14 -6.97 1.07
C ILE A 181 31.94 -6.17 0.03
N ALA A 182 31.74 -4.85 -0.04
CA ALA A 182 32.44 -3.98 -0.99
C ALA A 182 33.92 -3.76 -0.60
N ALA A 183 34.25 -3.78 0.69
CA ALA A 183 35.61 -3.57 1.18
C ALA A 183 36.54 -4.78 0.93
N GLY A 184 36.00 -5.97 0.63
CA GLY A 184 36.78 -7.19 0.38
C GLY A 184 37.35 -7.33 -1.04
N GLN A 185 37.06 -6.42 -1.96
CA GLN A 185 37.47 -6.53 -3.38
C GLN A 185 38.57 -5.55 -3.81
N HIS A 186 39.20 -4.81 -2.90
CA HIS A 186 40.31 -3.89 -3.21
C HIS A 186 41.63 -4.24 -2.48
N GLY A 187 41.83 -5.51 -2.12
CA GLY A 187 43.05 -5.98 -1.46
C GLY A 187 43.67 -7.20 -2.14
N THR A 188 44.30 -7.00 -3.30
CA THR A 188 45.44 -7.80 -3.82
C THR A 188 46.27 -6.95 -4.75
#